data_AF-A0AA35TBH1-F1
#
_entry.id   AF-A0AA35TBH1-F1
#
_cell.length_a   1.000
_cell.length_b   1.000
_cell.length_c   1.000
_cell.angle_alpha   90.00
_cell.angle_beta   90.00
_cell.angle_gamma   90.00
#
_symmetry.space_group_name_H-M   'P 1'
#
loop_
_entity.id
_entity.type
_entity.pdbx_description
1 polymer ?
#
loop_
_entity_poly.entity_id
_entity_poly.type
_entity_poly.pdbx_seq_one_letter_code
_entity_poly.pdbx_strand_id
1 'polypeptide(L)'
;MELQLLKAGVHVFVEKPVSLQPPEIFLPYVQTVEELRKEKGLIVSVGYMFRYHPAVEKMKSVLAEHGRPVVGLSAIYQCAYSTLDRPLWWNMDTSGGKCPNNHRN
;
A
#
# COMPACT_ATOMS: atom_id res chain seq x y z
N MET A 1 10.42 8.72 9.42
CA MET A 1 11.83 8.43 9.03
C MET A 1 12.07 8.81 7.58
N GLU A 2 11.14 8.45 6.69
CA GLU A 2 11.05 8.76 5.26
C GLU A 2 11.28 10.24 4.95
N LEU A 3 10.61 11.16 5.67
CA LEU A 3 10.80 12.60 5.46
C LEU A 3 12.26 13.05 5.70
N GLN A 4 12.97 12.42 6.63
CA GLN A 4 14.38 12.75 6.88
C GLN A 4 15.25 12.25 5.71
N LEU A 5 14.96 11.05 5.19
CA LEU A 5 15.63 10.49 4.02
C LEU A 5 15.39 11.33 2.76
N LEU A 6 14.15 11.78 2.53
CA LEU A 6 13.81 12.67 1.42
C LEU A 6 14.50 14.02 1.54
N LYS A 7 14.54 14.61 2.73
CA LYS A 7 15.30 15.85 2.98
C LYS A 7 16.79 15.67 2.69
N ALA A 8 17.34 14.50 3.03
CA ALA A 8 18.72 14.14 2.71
C ALA A 8 18.96 13.80 1.23
N GLY A 9 17.94 13.83 0.37
CA GLY A 9 18.08 13.57 -1.07
C GLY A 9 18.10 12.08 -1.44
N VAL A 10 17.61 11.20 -0.56
CA VAL A 10 17.62 9.75 -0.78
C VAL A 10 16.30 9.32 -1.43
N HIS A 11 16.38 8.44 -2.43
CA HIS A 11 15.20 7.77 -3.00
C HIS A 11 14.59 6.81 -1.99
N VAL A 12 13.26 6.74 -1.94
CA VAL A 12 12.57 5.96 -0.90
C VAL A 12 11.65 4.92 -1.54
N PHE A 13 11.78 3.68 -1.10
CA PHE A 13 10.85 2.59 -1.36
C PHE A 13 10.21 2.17 -0.04
N VAL A 14 8.89 2.35 0.09
CA VAL A 14 8.13 2.12 1.33
C VAL A 14 7.31 0.84 1.23
N GLU A 15 7.34 0.01 2.26
CA GLU A 15 6.45 -1.15 2.33
C GLU A 15 4.99 -0.76 2.56
N LYS A 16 4.08 -1.64 2.16
CA LYS A 16 2.64 -1.45 2.43
C LYS A 16 2.27 -2.01 3.82
N PRO A 17 1.27 -1.44 4.53
CA PRO A 17 0.47 -0.27 4.17
C PRO A 17 1.23 1.05 4.46
N VAL A 18 0.94 2.09 3.67
CA VAL A 18 1.60 3.41 3.81
C VAL A 18 1.17 4.13 5.10
N SER A 19 -0.07 3.91 5.55
CA SER A 19 -0.61 4.45 6.79
C SER A 19 -1.79 3.60 7.29
N LEU A 20 -2.03 3.63 8.60
CA LEU A 20 -3.25 3.12 9.24
C LEU A 20 -4.25 4.25 9.58
N GLN A 21 -3.89 5.51 9.33
CA GLN A 21 -4.74 6.66 9.64
C GLN A 21 -5.75 6.93 8.52
N PRO A 22 -6.89 7.59 8.86
CA PRO A 22 -7.82 8.10 7.87
C PRO A 22 -7.14 9.03 6.85
N PRO A 23 -7.61 9.05 5.58
CA PRO A 23 -7.01 9.87 4.53
C PRO A 23 -6.90 11.35 4.91
N GLU A 24 -7.88 11.89 5.62
CA GLU A 24 -7.96 13.31 6.00
C GLU A 24 -6.76 13.73 6.86
N ILE A 25 -6.30 12.83 7.73
CA ILE A 25 -5.14 13.06 8.62
C ILE A 25 -3.83 12.83 7.86
N PHE A 26 -3.82 11.89 6.92
CA PHE A 26 -2.60 11.48 6.22
C PHE A 26 -2.26 12.34 4.98
N LEU A 27 -3.25 12.99 4.38
CA LEU A 27 -3.08 13.82 3.17
C LEU A 27 -2.01 14.93 3.29
N PRO A 28 -1.94 15.71 4.40
CA PRO A 28 -0.89 16.73 4.56
C PRO A 28 0.53 16.16 4.52
N TYR A 29 0.71 14.96 5.07
CA TYR A 29 1.99 14.25 5.00
C TYR A 29 2.33 13.85 3.55
N VAL A 30 1.35 13.32 2.81
CA VAL A 30 1.53 12.97 1.38
C VAL A 30 1.89 14.19 0.54
N GLN A 31 1.26 15.33 0.79
CA GLN A 31 1.58 16.60 0.11
C GLN A 31 3.03 17.02 0.35
N THR A 32 3.48 16.98 1.61
CA THR A 32 4.87 17.30 1.97
C THR A 32 5.87 16.36 1.29
N VAL A 33 5.55 15.06 1.20
CA VAL A 33 6.38 14.08 0.49
C VAL A 33 6.45 14.40 -1.01
N GLU A 34 5.33 14.73 -1.64
CA GLU A 34 5.27 15.06 -3.07
C GLU A 34 6.02 16.36 -3.41
N GLU A 35 5.96 17.37 -2.54
CA GLU A 35 6.74 18.61 -2.68
C GLU A 35 8.24 18.33 -2.66
N LEU A 36 8.72 17.63 -1.63
CA LEU A 36 10.14 17.25 -1.52
C LEU A 36 10.60 16.36 -2.68
N ARG A 37 9.74 15.43 -3.11
CA ARG A 37 10.01 14.56 -4.26
C ARG A 37 10.25 15.38 -5.53
N LYS A 38 9.39 16.37 -5.80
CA LYS A 38 9.50 17.24 -6.98
C LYS A 38 10.69 18.18 -6.88
N GLU A 39 10.87 18.85 -5.73
CA GLU A 39 11.96 19.79 -5.49
C GLU A 39 13.34 19.16 -5.73
N LYS A 40 13.53 17.93 -5.23
CA LYS A 40 14.83 17.23 -5.28
C LYS A 40 14.95 16.22 -6.41
N GLY A 41 13.93 16.08 -7.26
CA GLY A 41 13.92 15.11 -8.36
C GLY A 41 14.02 13.65 -7.90
N LEU A 42 13.42 13.32 -6.75
CA LEU A 42 13.54 12.00 -6.15
C LEU A 42 12.50 11.01 -6.69
N ILE A 43 12.85 9.73 -6.63
CA ILE A 43 11.90 8.64 -6.81
C ILE A 43 11.38 8.20 -5.45
N VAL A 44 10.06 8.19 -5.30
CA VAL A 44 9.35 7.64 -4.16
C VAL A 44 8.37 6.60 -4.68
N SER A 45 8.43 5.39 -4.13
CA SER A 45 7.56 4.29 -4.55
C SER A 45 7.11 3.47 -3.34
N VAL A 46 6.01 2.75 -3.52
CA VAL A 46 5.41 1.87 -2.51
C VAL A 46 5.42 0.44 -3.04
N GLY A 47 5.63 -0.53 -2.16
CA GLY A 47 5.65 -1.97 -2.43
C GLY A 47 4.32 -2.60 -2.86
N TYR A 48 3.55 -1.94 -3.74
CA TYR A 48 2.36 -2.52 -4.38
C TYR A 48 2.75 -3.47 -5.52
N MET A 49 3.47 -4.54 -5.18
CA MET A 49 4.08 -5.47 -6.13
C MET A 49 3.12 -6.01 -7.21
N PHE A 50 1.87 -6.29 -6.86
CA PHE A 50 0.89 -6.81 -7.82
C PHE A 50 0.52 -5.83 -8.93
N ARG A 51 0.73 -4.51 -8.75
CA ARG A 51 0.50 -3.52 -9.82
C ARG A 51 1.43 -3.69 -11.01
N TYR A 52 2.58 -4.34 -10.82
CA TYR A 52 3.59 -4.59 -11.83
C TYR A 52 3.53 -6.03 -12.37
N HIS A 53 2.58 -6.84 -11.92
CA HIS A 53 2.44 -8.21 -12.40
C HIS A 53 2.01 -8.22 -13.88
N PRO A 54 2.62 -9.05 -14.77
CA PRO A 54 2.30 -9.04 -16.20
C PRO A 54 0.81 -9.21 -16.52
N ALA A 55 0.09 -9.99 -15.70
CA ALA A 55 -1.37 -10.15 -15.84
C ALA A 55 -2.14 -8.84 -15.64
N VAL A 56 -1.70 -7.97 -14.71
CA VAL A 56 -2.33 -6.66 -14.47
C VAL A 56 -2.03 -5.70 -15.62
N GLU A 57 -0.80 -5.71 -16.13
CA GLU A 57 -0.44 -4.92 -17.31
C GLU A 57 -1.26 -5.33 -18.54
N LYS A 58 -1.39 -6.64 -18.80
CA LYS A 58 -2.22 -7.14 -19.90
C LYS A 58 -3.70 -6.76 -19.72
N MET A 59 -4.22 -6.83 -18.49
CA MET A 59 -5.58 -6.41 -18.18
C MET A 59 -5.80 -4.93 -18.50
N LYS A 60 -4.87 -4.04 -18.12
CA LYS A 60 -4.94 -2.62 -18.47
C LYS A 60 -4.94 -2.41 -20.00
N SER A 61 -4.11 -3.14 -20.74
CA SER A 61 -4.09 -3.05 -22.21
C SER A 61 -5.43 -3.42 -22.84
N VAL A 62 -6.06 -4.51 -22.38
CA VAL A 62 -7.36 -4.96 -22.88
C VAL A 62 -8.46 -3.92 -22.58
N LEU A 63 -8.45 -3.33 -21.39
CA LEU A 63 -9.41 -2.29 -21.03
C LEU A 63 -9.24 -1.03 -21.88
N ALA A 64 -8.00 -0.63 -22.14
CA ALA A 64 -7.68 0.53 -22.99
C ALA A 64 -8.08 0.29 -24.46
N GLU A 65 -7.89 -0.92 -24.97
CA GLU A 65 -8.25 -1.30 -26.36
C GLU A 65 -9.76 -1.28 -26.58
N HIS A 66 -10.55 -1.82 -25.65
CA HIS A 66 -12.00 -1.89 -25.82
C HIS A 66 -12.71 -0.55 -25.57
N GLY A 67 -12.11 0.37 -24.80
CA GLY A 67 -12.67 1.70 -24.53
C GLY A 67 -14.00 1.70 -23.77
N ARG A 68 -14.39 0.57 -23.16
CA ARG A 68 -15.64 0.42 -22.41
C ARG A 68 -15.40 0.55 -20.91
N PRO A 69 -16.33 1.15 -20.16
CA PRO A 69 -16.21 1.22 -18.71
C PRO A 69 -16.33 -0.18 -18.09
N VAL A 70 -15.54 -0.43 -17.05
CA VAL A 70 -15.64 -1.64 -16.24
C VAL A 70 -16.92 -1.56 -15.41
N VAL A 71 -17.82 -2.53 -15.60
CA VAL A 71 -19.11 -2.59 -14.88
C VAL A 71 -19.00 -3.29 -13.53
N GLY A 72 -17.97 -4.09 -13.31
CA GLY A 72 -17.74 -4.78 -12.05
C GLY A 72 -16.39 -5.50 -12.00
N LEU A 73 -15.83 -5.60 -10.79
CA LEU A 73 -14.62 -6.36 -10.48
C LEU A 73 -14.86 -7.18 -9.21
N SER A 74 -14.64 -8.49 -9.28
CA SER A 74 -14.64 -9.38 -8.12
C SER A 74 -13.22 -9.82 -7.83
N ALA A 75 -12.74 -9.54 -6.61
CA ALA A 75 -11.41 -9.92 -6.15
C ALA A 75 -11.50 -10.49 -4.74
N ILE A 76 -11.00 -11.71 -4.56
CA ILE A 76 -11.02 -12.43 -3.28
C ILE A 76 -9.59 -12.75 -2.89
N TYR A 77 -9.22 -12.39 -1.67
CA TYR A 77 -7.93 -12.75 -1.08
C TYR A 77 -8.18 -13.73 0.06
N GLN A 78 -7.86 -15.00 -0.16
CA GLN A 78 -7.88 -16.04 0.87
C GLN A 78 -6.44 -16.48 1.14
N CYS A 79 -6.04 -16.41 2.40
CA CYS A 79 -4.73 -16.89 2.85
C CYS A 79 -4.98 -17.85 4.00
N ALA A 80 -4.43 -19.07 3.91
CA ALA A 80 -4.51 -20.04 5.00
C ALA A 80 -3.52 -19.62 6.09
N TYR A 81 -4.05 -19.04 7.17
CA TYR A 81 -3.25 -18.56 8.30
C TYR A 81 -3.03 -19.61 9.39
N SER A 82 -3.47 -20.85 9.17
CA SER A 82 -3.55 -21.90 10.20
C SER A 82 -2.22 -22.24 10.87
N THR A 83 -1.08 -21.91 10.26
CA THR A 83 0.27 -22.17 10.80
C THR A 83 1.12 -20.90 10.93
N LEU A 84 0.55 -19.71 10.74
CA LEU A 84 1.29 -18.44 10.78
C LEU A 84 1.32 -17.84 12.19
N ASP A 85 2.33 -18.23 12.96
CA ASP A 85 2.65 -17.59 14.25
C ASP A 85 3.40 -16.26 14.01
N ARG A 86 2.62 -15.20 13.78
CA ARG A 86 3.10 -13.83 13.59
C ARG A 86 2.28 -12.88 14.45
N PRO A 87 2.59 -12.74 15.76
CA PRO A 87 1.82 -11.93 16.72
C PRO A 87 1.58 -10.49 16.25
N LEU A 88 2.56 -9.91 15.55
CA LEU A 88 2.45 -8.57 14.99
C LEU A 88 1.26 -8.42 14.03
N TRP A 89 0.94 -9.44 13.20
CA TRP A 89 -0.12 -9.38 12.20
C TRP A 89 -1.54 -9.47 12.79
N TRP A 90 -1.62 -9.92 14.04
CA TRP A 90 -2.88 -10.15 14.76
C TRP A 90 -3.21 -9.00 15.72
N ASN A 91 -2.24 -8.16 16.05
CA ASN A 91 -2.45 -7.03 16.93
C ASN A 91 -3.05 -5.83 16.16
N MET A 92 -4.32 -5.54 16.43
CA MET A 92 -5.07 -4.43 15.83
C MET A 92 -4.40 -3.07 16.02
N ASP A 93 -3.82 -2.82 17.20
CA ASP A 93 -3.24 -1.52 17.56
C ASP A 93 -1.97 -1.21 16.77
N THR A 94 -1.29 -2.25 16.25
CA THR A 94 0.02 -2.11 15.59
C THR A 94 0.00 -2.42 14.09
N SER A 95 -0.81 -3.38 13.64
CA SER A 95 -0.86 -3.81 12.24
C SER A 95 -2.23 -3.67 11.60
N GLY A 96 -3.23 -3.18 12.35
CA GLY A 96 -4.60 -3.07 11.87
C GLY A 96 -5.31 -4.41 11.65
N GLY A 97 -4.70 -5.52 12.09
CA GLY A 97 -5.19 -6.90 12.23
C GLY A 97 -6.33 -7.42 11.33
N LYS A 98 -6.21 -8.64 10.81
CA LYS A 98 -7.32 -9.33 10.10
C LYS A 98 -8.14 -10.29 10.98
N CYS A 99 -7.78 -10.47 12.24
CA CYS A 99 -8.49 -11.34 13.16
C CYS A 99 -8.62 -10.61 14.51
N PRO A 100 -9.83 -10.40 15.05
CA PRO A 100 -9.97 -10.02 16.44
C PRO A 100 -9.46 -11.20 17.27
N ASN A 101 -8.43 -10.98 18.08
CA ASN A 101 -8.03 -11.95 19.10
C ASN A 101 -9.26 -12.31 19.97
N ASN A 102 -9.87 -13.46 19.71
CA ASN A 102 -10.79 -14.13 20.62
C ASN A 102 -10.00 -14.96 21.64
N HIS A 103 -9.03 -14.32 22.28
CA HIS A 103 -8.36 -14.82 23.47
C HIS A 103 -8.34 -13.71 24.51
N ARG A 104 -9.54 -13.28 24.93
CA ARG A 104 -9.73 -12.73 26.27
C ARG A 104 -9.75 -13.94 27.21
N ASN A 105 -8.62 -14.22 27.84
CA ASN A 105 -8.61 -14.87 29.14
C ASN A 105 -8.63 -13.77 30.20
#